data_AF-A0A8J4T5T8-F1
#
_entry.id   AF-A0A8J4T5T8-F1
#
_cell.length_a   1.000
_cell.length_b   1.000
_cell.length_c   1.000
_cell.angle_alpha   90.00
_cell.angle_beta   90.00
_cell.angle_gamma   90.00
#
_symmetry.space_group_name_H-M   'P 1'
#
loop_
_entity.id
_entity.type
_entity.pdbx_description
1 polymer ?
#
loop_
_entity_poly.entity_id
_entity_poly.type
_entity_poly.pdbx_seq_one_letter_code
_entity_poly.pdbx_strand_id
1 'polypeptide(L)'
;MRVSKLLSALLIILTGLLFLVNRKWVERDRKKLTELLNVIQLENVSDSDAIHIAVLISGINTCNQFLVLMKTLLFQVGHFDTNRCEAPPMVRQVVTCSNTYTPLVFHLIADTEAQMYLQSHLLKWKHRDLSMRYYNITQYMKMVRTFQSSHYSGSRSYIKLLLPDILPPSVEKVIMMDADMLMNKHICELWDHFNQFTSTQIFAMVRETAPYYRKYLGRKYWPSLVS
;
A
#
# COMPACT_ATOMS: atom_id res chain seq x y z
N MET A 1 -23.70 34.03 -46.58
CA MET A 1 -22.54 33.10 -46.42
C MET A 1 -21.38 33.61 -45.54
N ARG A 2 -21.53 34.69 -44.75
CA ARG A 2 -20.44 35.22 -43.87
C ARG A 2 -20.63 34.99 -42.36
N VAL A 3 -21.84 34.63 -41.90
CA VAL A 3 -22.14 34.45 -40.47
C VAL A 3 -21.68 33.07 -39.93
N SER A 4 -21.70 32.03 -40.77
CA SER A 4 -21.35 30.66 -40.33
C SER A 4 -19.84 30.48 -40.05
N LYS A 5 -18.95 31.23 -40.72
CA LYS A 5 -17.50 31.17 -40.49
C LYS A 5 -17.07 31.86 -39.19
N LEU A 6 -17.82 32.85 -38.73
CA LEU A 6 -17.56 33.55 -37.46
C LEU A 6 -18.00 32.70 -36.26
N LEU A 7 -19.14 32.00 -36.35
CA LEU A 7 -19.61 31.09 -35.32
C LEU A 7 -18.70 29.86 -35.14
N SER A 8 -18.16 29.30 -36.23
CA SER A 8 -17.19 28.20 -36.14
C SER A 8 -15.87 28.63 -35.52
N ALA A 9 -15.39 29.85 -35.81
CA ALA A 9 -14.18 30.39 -35.22
C ALA A 9 -14.35 30.65 -33.71
N LEU A 10 -15.49 31.19 -33.29
CA LEU A 10 -15.82 31.39 -31.86
C LEU A 10 -15.92 30.08 -31.08
N LEU A 11 -16.47 29.02 -31.68
CA LEU A 11 -16.59 27.70 -31.03
C LEU A 11 -15.22 27.01 -30.85
N ILE A 12 -14.31 27.16 -31.82
CA ILE A 12 -12.93 26.63 -31.73
C ILE A 12 -12.13 27.40 -30.67
N ILE A 13 -12.32 28.72 -30.58
CA ILE A 13 -11.66 29.54 -29.55
C ILE A 13 -12.20 29.18 -28.16
N LEU A 14 -13.52 28.98 -27.99
CA LEU A 14 -14.09 28.59 -26.69
C LEU A 14 -13.65 27.19 -26.25
N THR A 15 -13.62 26.22 -27.16
CA THR A 15 -13.14 24.85 -26.86
C THR A 15 -11.64 24.83 -26.58
N GLY A 16 -10.84 25.60 -27.32
CA GLY A 16 -9.42 25.81 -27.06
C GLY A 16 -9.16 26.50 -25.71
N LEU A 17 -9.95 27.52 -25.35
CA LEU A 17 -9.86 28.18 -24.04
C LEU A 17 -10.25 27.24 -22.91
N LEU A 18 -11.33 26.46 -23.06
CA LEU A 18 -11.74 25.46 -22.07
C LEU A 18 -10.64 24.41 -21.87
N PHE A 19 -10.01 23.96 -22.97
CA PHE A 19 -8.91 22.99 -22.93
C PHE A 19 -7.64 23.57 -22.31
N LEU A 20 -7.30 24.83 -22.58
CA LEU A 20 -6.17 25.53 -21.97
C LEU A 20 -6.40 25.86 -20.49
N VAL A 21 -7.63 26.23 -20.10
CA VAL A 21 -8.01 26.43 -18.69
C VAL A 21 -7.93 25.09 -17.95
N ASN A 22 -8.43 24.00 -18.55
CA ASN A 22 -8.33 22.66 -17.96
C ASN A 22 -6.87 22.20 -17.84
N ARG A 23 -6.04 22.44 -18.85
CA ARG A 23 -4.61 22.10 -18.82
C ARG A 23 -3.82 22.89 -17.77
N LYS A 24 -4.10 24.20 -17.62
CA LYS A 24 -3.49 25.04 -16.57
C LYS A 24 -3.94 24.64 -15.17
N TRP A 25 -5.21 24.25 -14.98
CA TRP A 25 -5.70 23.72 -13.71
C TRP A 25 -5.01 22.40 -13.37
N VAL A 26 -4.95 21.46 -14.31
CA VAL A 26 -4.25 20.17 -14.15
C VAL A 26 -2.75 20.35 -13.91
N GLU A 27 -2.08 21.30 -14.56
CA GLU A 27 -0.65 21.58 -14.35
C GLU A 27 -0.37 22.27 -13.01
N ARG A 28 -1.27 23.16 -12.56
CA ARG A 28 -1.19 23.80 -11.23
C ARG A 28 -1.43 22.79 -10.11
N ASP A 29 -2.42 21.92 -10.27
CA ASP A 29 -2.70 20.86 -9.30
C ASP A 29 -1.59 19.81 -9.32
N ARG A 30 -1.01 19.51 -10.49
CA ARG A 30 0.20 18.68 -10.59
C ARG A 30 1.39 19.32 -9.88
N LYS A 31 1.66 20.62 -10.05
CA LYS A 31 2.73 21.31 -9.33
C LYS A 31 2.49 21.34 -7.82
N LYS A 32 1.26 21.62 -7.38
CA LYS A 32 0.87 21.53 -5.96
C LYS A 32 1.01 20.11 -5.44
N LEU A 33 0.65 19.09 -6.21
CA LEU A 33 0.86 17.69 -5.85
C LEU A 33 2.34 17.36 -5.81
N THR A 34 3.17 17.83 -6.74
CA THR A 34 4.63 17.64 -6.70
C THR A 34 5.26 18.33 -5.50
N GLU A 35 4.82 19.55 -5.17
CA GLU A 35 5.25 20.27 -3.95
C GLU A 35 4.77 19.56 -2.68
N LEU A 36 3.53 19.06 -2.64
CA LEU A 36 3.00 18.28 -1.53
C LEU A 36 3.72 16.93 -1.39
N LEU A 37 4.07 16.28 -2.50
CA LEU A 37 4.86 15.04 -2.52
C LEU A 37 6.29 15.27 -2.02
N ASN A 38 6.89 16.40 -2.38
CA ASN A 38 8.21 16.82 -1.87
C ASN A 38 8.15 17.18 -0.38
N VAL A 39 7.03 17.72 0.12
CA VAL A 39 6.80 17.98 1.55
C VAL A 39 6.50 16.69 2.33
N ILE A 40 5.96 15.66 1.68
CA ILE A 40 5.72 14.34 2.30
C ILE A 40 7.01 13.49 2.33
N GLN A 41 8.01 13.82 1.50
CA GLN A 41 9.35 13.24 1.63
C GLN A 41 10.14 13.92 2.77
N LEU A 42 10.10 13.24 3.92
CA LEU A 42 11.17 13.11 4.92
C LEU A 42 11.29 14.21 5.99
N GLU A 43 10.41 14.14 6.99
CA GLU A 43 10.91 14.13 8.38
C GLU A 43 11.68 12.81 8.58
N ASN A 44 12.96 12.92 8.94
CA ASN A 44 13.85 11.79 9.19
C ASN A 44 13.42 11.04 10.46
N VAL A 45 12.43 10.17 10.34
CA VAL A 45 12.36 8.98 11.18
C VAL A 45 13.60 8.16 10.82
N SER A 46 14.45 7.80 11.80
CA SER A 46 15.56 6.89 11.52
C SER A 46 15.00 5.57 11.00
N ASP A 47 15.11 5.34 9.69
CA ASP A 47 14.62 4.16 8.98
C ASP A 47 15.08 2.83 9.64
N SER A 48 16.17 2.87 10.41
CA SER A 48 16.71 1.77 11.23
C SER A 48 15.67 1.08 12.13
N ASP A 49 14.81 1.86 12.80
CA ASP A 49 13.99 1.36 13.92
C ASP A 49 12.50 1.26 13.57
N ALA A 50 12.14 1.51 12.31
CA ALA A 50 10.76 1.48 11.85
C ALA A 50 10.33 0.07 11.43
N ILE A 51 9.04 -0.22 11.60
CA ILE A 51 8.41 -1.42 11.03
C ILE A 51 7.97 -1.08 9.61
N HIS A 52 8.63 -1.72 8.65
CA HIS A 52 8.32 -1.57 7.23
C HIS A 52 7.27 -2.58 6.79
N ILE A 53 6.18 -2.08 6.19
CA ILE A 53 5.07 -2.89 5.71
C ILE A 53 4.87 -2.61 4.21
N ALA A 54 4.95 -3.62 3.36
CA ALA A 54 4.67 -3.51 1.94
C ALA A 54 3.27 -4.01 1.61
N VAL A 55 2.55 -3.27 0.77
CA VAL A 55 1.19 -3.62 0.32
C VAL A 55 1.06 -3.36 -1.18
N LEU A 56 0.57 -4.36 -1.91
CA LEU A 56 0.22 -4.22 -3.33
C LEU A 56 -1.24 -3.76 -3.43
N ILE A 57 -1.48 -2.60 -4.04
CA ILE A 57 -2.80 -1.99 -4.12
C ILE A 57 -3.12 -1.68 -5.59
N SER A 58 -4.16 -2.31 -6.13
CA SER A 58 -4.64 -2.00 -7.47
C SER A 58 -6.12 -1.69 -7.47
N GLY A 59 -6.48 -0.53 -8.00
CA GLY A 59 -7.83 0.00 -8.02
C GLY A 59 -8.39 0.43 -6.66
N ILE A 60 -9.49 1.18 -6.71
CA ILE A 60 -10.12 1.83 -5.54
C ILE A 60 -10.66 0.83 -4.52
N ASN A 61 -11.18 -0.32 -4.96
CA ASN A 61 -11.73 -1.33 -4.04
C ASN A 61 -10.66 -1.83 -3.07
N THR A 62 -9.46 -2.08 -3.58
CA THR A 62 -8.30 -2.49 -2.78
C THR A 62 -7.84 -1.39 -1.83
N CYS A 63 -7.99 -0.11 -2.21
CA CYS A 63 -7.71 1.01 -1.31
C CYS A 63 -8.61 0.97 -0.07
N ASN A 64 -9.90 0.69 -0.22
CA ASN A 64 -10.82 0.59 0.92
C ASN A 64 -10.42 -0.54 1.87
N GLN A 65 -10.02 -1.68 1.32
CA GLN A 65 -9.50 -2.80 2.11
C GLN A 65 -8.23 -2.39 2.87
N PHE A 66 -7.28 -1.75 2.19
CA PHE A 66 -6.07 -1.22 2.81
C PHE A 66 -6.37 -0.22 3.94
N LEU A 67 -7.35 0.67 3.78
CA LEU A 67 -7.76 1.59 4.84
C LEU A 67 -8.30 0.84 6.07
N VAL A 68 -8.97 -0.29 5.88
CA VAL A 68 -9.41 -1.15 6.99
C VAL A 68 -8.21 -1.85 7.64
N LEU A 69 -7.30 -2.46 6.87
CA LEU A 69 -6.05 -3.03 7.37
C LEU A 69 -5.29 -2.02 8.23
N MET A 70 -5.06 -0.81 7.70
CA MET A 70 -4.35 0.27 8.38
C MET A 70 -5.03 0.65 9.70
N LYS A 71 -6.36 0.76 9.72
CA LYS A 71 -7.12 1.03 10.96
C LYS A 71 -6.93 -0.09 11.99
N THR A 72 -6.99 -1.35 11.58
CA THR A 72 -6.79 -2.47 12.52
C THR A 72 -5.37 -2.53 13.06
N LEU A 73 -4.36 -2.26 12.23
CA LEU A 73 -2.97 -2.13 12.66
C LEU A 73 -2.81 -1.02 13.70
N LEU A 74 -3.28 0.19 13.39
CA LEU A 74 -3.17 1.35 14.28
C LEU A 74 -3.97 1.17 15.57
N PHE A 75 -5.10 0.45 15.53
CA PHE A 75 -5.85 0.07 16.72
C PHE A 75 -5.03 -0.83 17.65
N GLN A 76 -4.32 -1.83 17.10
CA GLN A 76 -3.49 -2.74 17.90
C GLN A 76 -2.23 -2.08 18.47
N VAL A 77 -1.69 -1.07 17.79
CA VAL A 77 -0.53 -0.30 18.28
C VAL A 77 -0.96 0.80 19.30
N GLY A 78 -2.26 0.97 19.54
CA GLY A 78 -2.77 1.93 20.53
C GLY A 78 -2.75 3.39 20.04
N HIS A 79 -2.66 3.62 18.73
CA HIS A 79 -2.54 4.96 18.15
C HIS A 79 -3.88 5.76 18.07
N PHE A 80 -5.01 5.16 18.46
CA PHE A 80 -6.30 5.86 18.51
C PHE A 80 -6.65 6.23 19.97
N ASP A 81 -6.40 7.50 20.32
CA ASP A 81 -6.76 8.23 21.55
C ASP A 81 -6.54 7.48 22.89
N THR A 82 -5.41 7.78 23.51
CA THR A 82 -4.93 7.25 24.80
C THR A 82 -5.83 7.60 26.00
N ASN A 83 -6.87 8.43 25.83
CA ASN A 83 -7.81 8.72 26.92
C ASN A 83 -8.91 7.68 27.10
N ARG A 84 -9.09 6.75 26.15
CA ARG A 84 -10.02 5.60 26.30
C ARG A 84 -9.47 4.38 25.58
N CYS A 85 -8.55 3.67 26.23
CA CYS A 85 -8.31 2.25 25.94
C CYS A 85 -9.50 1.40 26.45
N GLU A 86 -10.74 1.73 26.08
CA GLU A 86 -11.88 0.84 26.26
C GLU A 86 -12.00 0.03 24.98
N ALA A 87 -11.43 -1.18 25.00
CA ALA A 87 -11.70 -2.14 23.94
C ALA A 87 -13.23 -2.36 23.86
N PRO A 88 -13.83 -2.38 22.66
CA PRO A 88 -15.24 -2.72 22.53
C PRO A 88 -15.50 -4.08 23.21
N PRO A 89 -16.67 -4.29 23.84
CA PRO A 89 -16.95 -5.42 24.74
C PRO A 89 -16.82 -6.82 24.11
N MET A 90 -16.53 -6.90 22.81
CA MET A 90 -16.25 -8.15 22.10
C MET A 90 -14.77 -8.59 22.18
N VAL A 91 -13.85 -7.76 22.70
CA VAL A 91 -12.43 -8.11 22.89
C VAL A 91 -12.16 -8.30 24.38
N ARG A 92 -12.23 -9.56 24.84
CA ARG A 92 -12.01 -9.94 26.26
C ARG A 92 -10.54 -9.87 26.72
N GLN A 93 -9.61 -9.41 25.88
CA GLN A 93 -8.22 -9.24 26.30
C GLN A 93 -7.99 -7.81 26.78
N VAL A 94 -7.59 -7.70 28.04
CA VAL A 94 -6.95 -6.49 28.59
C VAL A 94 -5.69 -6.26 27.78
N VAL A 95 -5.72 -5.29 26.87
CA VAL A 95 -4.54 -4.85 26.13
C VAL A 95 -3.71 -4.01 27.09
N THR A 96 -2.67 -4.60 27.66
CA THR A 96 -1.63 -3.84 28.37
C THR A 96 -0.80 -3.11 27.32
N CYS A 97 -1.02 -1.81 27.15
CA CYS A 97 -0.22 -0.96 26.27
C CYS A 97 1.20 -0.83 26.86
N SER A 98 2.14 -1.64 26.35
CA SER A 98 3.57 -1.41 26.61
C SER A 98 4.00 -0.21 25.77
N ASN A 99 4.54 0.80 26.45
CA ASN A 99 4.76 2.15 25.92
C ASN A 99 6.02 2.22 25.03
N THR A 100 6.11 1.40 23.99
CA THR A 100 7.21 1.43 23.02
C THR A 100 6.68 1.86 21.65
N TYR A 101 6.66 3.17 21.43
CA TYR A 101 6.32 3.80 20.15
C TYR A 101 7.23 3.24 19.05
N THR A 102 6.65 2.57 18.06
CA THR A 102 7.40 2.04 16.91
C THR A 102 6.85 2.67 15.63
N PRO A 103 7.63 3.48 14.90
CA PRO A 103 7.19 4.09 13.65
C PRO A 103 6.79 3.04 12.61
N LEU A 104 5.71 3.30 11.88
CA LEU A 104 5.24 2.46 10.78
C LEU A 104 5.52 3.14 9.44
N VAL A 105 6.17 2.43 8.54
CA VAL A 105 6.42 2.88 7.17
C VAL A 105 5.71 1.95 6.20
N PHE A 106 4.68 2.46 5.52
CA PHE A 106 3.97 1.74 4.47
C PHE A 106 4.62 1.97 3.11
N HIS A 107 5.05 0.89 2.47
CA HIS A 107 5.49 0.86 1.08
C HIS A 107 4.33 0.40 0.20
N LEU A 108 3.68 1.34 -0.46
CA LEU A 108 2.48 1.14 -1.26
C LEU A 108 2.87 0.98 -2.72
N ILE A 109 2.85 -0.27 -3.20
CA ILE A 109 3.03 -0.57 -4.61
C ILE A 109 1.66 -0.42 -5.27
N ALA A 110 1.42 0.72 -5.90
CA ALA A 110 0.09 1.16 -6.31
C ALA A 110 0.03 1.55 -7.79
N ASP A 111 -1.13 1.37 -8.41
CA ASP A 111 -1.43 2.02 -9.68
C ASP A 111 -1.78 3.50 -9.46
N THR A 112 -1.82 4.26 -10.56
CA THR A 112 -2.04 5.72 -10.49
C THR A 112 -3.39 6.06 -9.84
N GLU A 113 -4.43 5.27 -10.10
CA GLU A 113 -5.77 5.50 -9.54
C GLU A 113 -5.77 5.29 -8.02
N ALA A 114 -5.21 4.16 -7.56
CA ALA A 114 -5.07 3.85 -6.15
C ALA A 114 -4.22 4.88 -5.40
N GLN A 115 -3.10 5.30 -5.98
CA GLN A 115 -2.23 6.33 -5.40
C GLN A 115 -2.99 7.66 -5.22
N MET A 116 -3.69 8.15 -6.25
CA MET A 116 -4.46 9.39 -6.16
C MET A 116 -5.58 9.28 -5.11
N TYR A 117 -6.27 8.14 -5.09
CA TYR A 117 -7.31 7.87 -4.10
C TYR A 117 -6.76 7.93 -2.68
N LEU A 118 -5.70 7.17 -2.38
CA LEU A 118 -5.12 7.12 -1.04
C LEU A 118 -4.54 8.46 -0.61
N GLN A 119 -3.84 9.16 -1.49
CA GLN A 119 -3.33 10.49 -1.18
C GLN A 119 -4.47 11.45 -0.84
N SER A 120 -5.56 11.45 -1.61
CA SER A 120 -6.71 12.33 -1.33
C SER A 120 -7.40 12.02 0.01
N HIS A 121 -7.50 10.75 0.38
CA HIS A 121 -8.18 10.31 1.62
C HIS A 121 -7.28 10.45 2.85
N LEU A 122 -5.96 10.34 2.69
CA LEU A 122 -4.96 10.35 3.76
C LEU A 122 -4.27 11.72 3.90
N LEU A 123 -4.57 12.69 3.04
CA LEU A 123 -4.09 14.09 3.15
C LEU A 123 -4.29 14.71 4.55
N LYS A 124 -5.37 14.32 5.22
CA LYS A 124 -5.72 14.80 6.57
C LYS A 124 -5.14 13.95 7.69
N TRP A 125 -4.60 12.77 7.37
CA TRP A 125 -4.05 11.81 8.32
C TRP A 125 -2.56 12.10 8.49
N LYS A 126 -2.24 13.09 9.33
CA LYS A 126 -0.87 13.44 9.70
C LYS A 126 -0.53 12.90 11.08
N HIS A 127 -0.25 11.60 11.15
CA HIS A 127 0.26 10.99 12.38
C HIS A 127 1.80 10.96 12.32
N ARG A 128 2.48 11.44 13.37
CA ARG A 128 3.95 11.62 13.38
C ARG A 128 4.71 10.31 13.12
N ASP A 129 4.15 9.19 13.58
CA ASP A 129 4.80 7.88 13.51
C ASP A 129 4.30 7.02 12.33
N LEU A 130 3.65 7.63 11.34
CA LEU A 130 3.11 6.94 10.16
C LEU A 130 3.63 7.60 8.89
N SER A 131 4.40 6.85 8.11
CA SER A 131 4.91 7.27 6.79
C SER A 131 4.36 6.40 5.68
N MET A 132 4.19 6.97 4.49
CA MET A 132 3.73 6.26 3.30
C MET A 132 4.63 6.59 2.11
N ARG A 133 5.19 5.56 1.48
CA ARG A 133 6.03 5.63 0.28
C ARG A 133 5.30 4.95 -0.87
N TYR A 134 5.23 5.59 -2.03
CA TYR A 134 4.46 5.10 -3.18
C TYR A 134 5.37 4.64 -4.30
N TYR A 135 5.07 3.48 -4.90
CA TYR A 135 5.80 2.87 -6.00
C TYR A 135 4.82 2.52 -7.13
N ASN A 136 5.07 3.00 -8.35
CA ASN A 136 4.11 2.81 -9.44
C ASN A 136 4.19 1.38 -10.01
N ILE A 137 3.10 0.60 -9.88
CA ILE A 137 2.97 -0.77 -10.39
C ILE A 137 3.45 -0.91 -11.85
N THR A 138 3.14 0.08 -12.70
CA THR A 138 3.42 0.04 -14.14
C THR A 138 4.91 -0.12 -14.45
N GLN A 139 5.79 0.36 -13.57
CA GLN A 139 7.24 0.24 -13.74
C GLN A 139 7.70 -1.22 -13.71
N TYR A 140 7.02 -2.06 -12.91
CA TYR A 140 7.41 -3.44 -12.65
C TYR A 140 6.60 -4.46 -13.46
N MET A 141 5.46 -4.05 -14.04
CA MET A 141 4.62 -4.91 -14.87
C MET A 141 5.35 -5.57 -16.03
N LYS A 142 6.36 -4.91 -16.62
CA LYS A 142 7.13 -5.45 -17.74
C LYS A 142 7.89 -6.73 -17.37
N MET A 143 8.33 -6.86 -16.12
CA MET A 143 9.10 -8.00 -15.61
C MET A 143 8.21 -9.21 -15.32
N VAL A 144 6.93 -8.98 -14.97
CA VAL A 144 6.02 -10.05 -14.56
C VAL A 144 4.99 -10.46 -15.60
N ARG A 145 4.71 -9.62 -16.60
CA ARG A 145 3.63 -9.83 -17.58
C ARG A 145 3.76 -11.12 -18.41
N THR A 146 4.98 -11.65 -18.52
CA THR A 146 5.28 -12.88 -19.26
C THR A 146 4.88 -14.14 -18.49
N PHE A 147 4.72 -14.05 -17.17
CA PHE A 147 4.24 -15.18 -16.37
C PHE A 147 2.75 -15.41 -16.60
N GLN A 148 2.41 -16.64 -16.98
CA GLN A 148 1.03 -17.08 -17.09
C GLN A 148 0.46 -17.30 -15.68
N SER A 149 -0.72 -16.73 -15.42
CA SER A 149 -1.43 -16.92 -14.16
C SER A 149 -2.90 -17.23 -14.43
N SER A 150 -3.40 -18.30 -13.82
CA SER A 150 -4.83 -18.65 -13.80
C SER A 150 -5.57 -17.99 -12.62
N HIS A 151 -4.86 -17.20 -11.80
CA HIS A 151 -5.45 -16.49 -10.68
C HIS A 151 -6.17 -15.22 -11.15
N TYR A 152 -7.24 -14.81 -10.48
CA TYR A 152 -8.01 -13.61 -10.88
C TYR A 152 -7.17 -12.32 -10.84
N SER A 153 -6.15 -12.26 -9.98
CA SER A 153 -5.19 -11.14 -9.93
C SER A 153 -4.22 -11.11 -11.11
N GLY A 154 -4.18 -12.19 -11.91
CA GLY A 154 -3.28 -12.36 -13.04
C GLY A 154 -1.80 -12.25 -12.66
N SER A 155 -1.00 -11.81 -13.62
CA SER A 155 0.46 -11.65 -13.46
C SER A 155 0.87 -10.52 -12.51
N ARG A 156 -0.04 -9.64 -12.11
CA ARG A 156 0.25 -8.54 -11.16
C ARG A 156 0.66 -9.07 -9.79
N SER A 157 0.11 -10.21 -9.38
CA SER A 157 0.42 -10.85 -8.10
C SER A 157 1.92 -11.16 -7.93
N TYR A 158 2.65 -11.40 -9.02
CA TYR A 158 4.09 -11.68 -8.99
C TYR A 158 4.93 -10.46 -8.63
N ILE A 159 4.39 -9.24 -8.65
CA ILE A 159 5.10 -8.03 -8.20
C ILE A 159 5.58 -8.17 -6.75
N LYS A 160 4.87 -8.94 -5.93
CA LYS A 160 5.30 -9.26 -4.56
C LYS A 160 6.69 -9.90 -4.49
N LEU A 161 7.12 -10.61 -5.54
CA LEU A 161 8.45 -11.23 -5.63
C LEU A 161 9.55 -10.22 -5.99
N LEU A 162 9.18 -9.04 -6.46
CA LEU A 162 10.11 -7.97 -6.87
C LEU A 162 10.37 -6.96 -5.75
N LEU A 163 9.91 -7.21 -4.52
CA LEU A 163 10.15 -6.30 -3.40
C LEU A 163 11.63 -5.92 -3.21
N PRO A 164 12.61 -6.84 -3.32
CA PRO A 164 14.02 -6.47 -3.22
C PRO A 164 14.47 -5.46 -4.28
N ASP A 165 13.86 -5.46 -5.46
CA ASP A 165 14.17 -4.51 -6.55
C ASP A 165 13.36 -3.20 -6.45
N ILE A 166 12.20 -3.23 -5.78
CA ILE A 166 11.30 -2.09 -5.63
C ILE A 166 11.74 -1.20 -4.47
N LEU A 167 12.11 -1.81 -3.34
CA LEU A 167 12.41 -1.11 -2.10
C LEU A 167 13.82 -0.50 -2.12
N PRO A 168 14.02 0.64 -1.44
CA PRO A 168 15.35 1.24 -1.37
C PRO A 168 16.30 0.33 -0.57
N PRO A 169 17.62 0.34 -0.86
CA PRO A 169 18.60 -0.50 -0.16
C PRO A 169 18.68 -0.27 1.35
N SER A 170 18.14 0.84 1.86
CA SER A 170 18.05 1.13 3.30
C SER A 170 17.02 0.28 4.04
N VAL A 171 16.10 -0.40 3.33
CA VAL A 171 15.08 -1.27 3.92
C VAL A 171 15.59 -2.69 3.96
N GLU A 172 16.15 -3.09 5.10
CA GLU A 172 16.73 -4.43 5.29
C GLU A 172 15.68 -5.53 5.51
N LYS A 173 14.56 -5.17 6.14
CA LYS A 173 13.47 -6.09 6.50
C LYS A 173 12.13 -5.46 6.16
N VAL A 174 11.18 -6.25 5.68
CA VAL A 174 9.84 -5.78 5.32
C VAL A 174 8.82 -6.90 5.49
N ILE A 175 7.64 -6.56 6.03
CA ILE A 175 6.49 -7.47 6.07
C ILE A 175 5.61 -7.17 4.85
N MET A 176 5.44 -8.15 3.95
CA MET A 176 4.46 -8.04 2.87
C MET A 176 3.09 -8.47 3.37
N MET A 177 2.07 -7.62 3.23
CA MET A 177 0.68 -7.91 3.61
C MET A 177 -0.27 -7.75 2.42
N ASP A 178 -1.31 -8.57 2.39
CA ASP A 178 -2.44 -8.35 1.50
C ASP A 178 -3.36 -7.24 2.06
N ALA A 179 -3.91 -6.43 1.16
CA ALA A 179 -4.73 -5.28 1.53
C ALA A 179 -6.03 -5.68 2.24
N ASP A 180 -6.50 -6.92 2.05
CA ASP A 180 -7.72 -7.47 2.64
C ASP A 180 -7.48 -8.22 3.96
N MET A 181 -6.28 -8.12 4.53
CA MET A 181 -5.98 -8.69 5.86
C MET A 181 -6.51 -7.80 6.99
N LEU A 182 -6.81 -8.44 8.12
CA LEU A 182 -7.16 -7.78 9.38
C LEU A 182 -6.17 -8.19 10.46
N MET A 183 -5.78 -7.22 11.30
CA MET A 183 -4.87 -7.45 12.41
C MET A 183 -5.61 -7.51 13.75
N ASN A 184 -5.34 -8.55 14.52
CA ASN A 184 -5.92 -8.77 15.85
C ASN A 184 -4.86 -8.86 16.97
N LYS A 185 -3.60 -8.56 16.63
CA LYS A 185 -2.42 -8.66 17.48
C LYS A 185 -1.46 -7.53 17.14
N HIS A 186 -0.54 -7.23 18.05
CA HIS A 186 0.48 -6.21 17.85
C HIS A 186 1.45 -6.63 16.74
N ILE A 187 1.72 -5.74 15.78
CA ILE A 187 2.57 -6.07 14.61
C ILE A 187 4.03 -6.40 15.00
N CYS A 188 4.51 -5.90 16.16
CA CYS A 188 5.82 -6.25 16.69
C CYS A 188 5.99 -7.77 16.89
N GLU A 189 4.95 -8.49 17.30
CA GLU A 189 5.03 -9.96 17.43
C GLU A 189 5.44 -10.61 16.10
N LEU A 190 4.94 -10.08 14.97
CA LEU A 190 5.32 -10.55 13.65
C LEU A 190 6.71 -10.05 13.24
N TRP A 191 7.06 -8.81 13.58
CA TRP A 191 8.36 -8.21 13.28
C TRP A 191 9.52 -8.94 14.00
N ASP A 192 9.30 -9.36 15.25
CA ASP A 192 10.30 -10.05 16.06
C ASP A 192 10.68 -11.42 15.50
N HIS A 193 9.86 -12.02 14.63
CA HIS A 193 10.22 -13.26 13.94
C HIS A 193 11.46 -13.13 13.05
N PHE A 194 11.82 -11.92 12.58
CA PHE A 194 13.08 -11.72 11.86
C PHE A 194 14.31 -12.09 12.72
N ASN A 195 14.23 -11.94 14.04
CA ASN A 195 15.32 -12.31 14.94
C ASN A 195 15.53 -13.83 15.03
N GLN A 196 14.59 -14.62 14.50
CA GLN A 196 14.66 -16.08 14.45
C GLN A 196 15.22 -16.58 13.11
N PHE A 197 15.50 -15.69 12.15
CA PHE A 197 16.05 -16.08 10.87
C PHE A 197 17.51 -16.50 11.03
N THR A 198 17.84 -17.63 10.41
CA THR A 198 19.22 -18.06 10.17
C THR A 198 19.83 -17.23 9.04
N SER A 199 21.16 -17.24 8.93
CA SER A 199 21.90 -16.51 7.88
C SER A 199 21.54 -16.90 6.44
N THR A 200 20.83 -18.02 6.24
CA THR A 200 20.41 -18.51 4.92
C THR A 200 18.94 -18.27 4.61
N GLN A 201 18.13 -17.84 5.58
CA GLN A 201 16.71 -17.60 5.37
C GLN A 201 16.47 -16.19 4.83
N ILE A 202 15.82 -16.10 3.67
CA ILE A 202 15.58 -14.82 2.97
C ILE A 202 14.13 -14.32 3.09
N PHE A 203 13.17 -15.20 3.37
CA PHE A 203 11.79 -14.85 3.66
C PHE A 203 11.12 -15.95 4.49
N ALA A 204 10.01 -15.60 5.17
CA ALA A 204 9.12 -16.54 5.81
C ALA A 204 7.70 -16.37 5.27
N MET A 205 6.93 -17.46 5.23
CA MET A 205 5.53 -17.45 4.81
C MET A 205 4.71 -18.40 5.70
N VAL A 206 3.43 -18.10 5.83
CA VAL A 206 2.47 -18.98 6.50
C VAL A 206 2.03 -20.08 5.53
N ARG A 207 1.75 -21.26 6.09
CA ARG A 207 1.26 -22.42 5.35
C ARG A 207 -0.15 -22.17 4.78
N GLU A 208 -0.37 -22.60 3.54
CA GLU A 208 -1.72 -22.67 2.96
C GLU A 208 -2.59 -23.70 3.71
N THR A 209 -3.77 -23.28 4.16
CA THR A 209 -4.70 -24.11 4.95
C THR A 209 -5.94 -24.55 4.16
N ALA A 210 -6.20 -23.95 3.00
CA ALA A 210 -7.34 -24.31 2.16
C ALA A 210 -7.18 -25.72 1.56
N PRO A 211 -8.17 -26.61 1.72
CA PRO A 211 -8.10 -27.98 1.21
C PRO A 211 -8.17 -28.07 -0.32
N TYR A 212 -8.62 -27.00 -0.99
CA TYR A 212 -8.74 -26.91 -2.44
C TYR A 212 -7.42 -27.26 -3.14
N TYR A 213 -6.31 -26.62 -2.76
CA TYR A 213 -5.03 -26.82 -3.42
C TYR A 213 -4.49 -28.24 -3.22
N ARG A 214 -4.75 -28.86 -2.05
CA ARG A 214 -4.40 -30.27 -1.80
C ARG A 214 -5.10 -31.23 -2.75
N LYS A 215 -6.38 -30.97 -3.02
CA LYS A 215 -7.21 -31.82 -3.88
C LYS A 215 -6.73 -31.82 -5.34
N TYR A 216 -6.31 -30.67 -5.87
CA TYR A 216 -5.99 -30.52 -7.29
C TYR A 216 -4.49 -30.57 -7.63
N LEU A 217 -3.62 -30.20 -6.68
CA LEU A 217 -2.17 -30.11 -6.92
C LEU A 217 -1.35 -31.17 -6.16
N GLY A 218 -2.00 -32.04 -5.38
CA GLY A 218 -1.34 -33.14 -4.65
C GLY A 218 -0.30 -32.64 -3.65
N ARG A 219 0.84 -33.32 -3.50
CA ARG A 219 1.98 -32.86 -2.65
C ARG A 219 2.96 -31.93 -3.37
N LYS A 220 2.62 -31.48 -4.60
CA LYS A 220 3.55 -30.73 -5.47
C LYS A 220 3.37 -29.21 -5.40
N TYR A 221 2.47 -28.70 -4.55
CA TYR A 221 2.26 -27.26 -4.44
C TYR A 221 3.00 -26.67 -3.25
N TRP A 222 3.83 -25.67 -3.51
CA TRP A 222 4.40 -24.79 -2.50
C TRP A 222 3.44 -23.60 -2.26
N PRO A 223 3.24 -23.10 -1.02
CA PRO A 223 3.79 -23.55 0.24
C PRO A 223 2.81 -24.49 0.96
N SER A 224 2.86 -25.78 0.61
CA SER A 224 2.12 -26.82 1.34
C SER A 224 3.01 -28.00 1.68
N LEU A 225 2.54 -28.82 2.63
CA LEU A 225 3.28 -29.96 3.14
C LEU A 225 3.66 -30.97 2.04
N VAL A 226 4.95 -31.29 1.98
CA VAL A 226 5.36 -32.68 1.77
C VAL A 226 5.32 -33.34 3.16
N SER A 227 4.22 -34.03 3.48
CA SER A 227 4.16 -34.92 4.65
C SER A 227 4.70 -36.30 4.30
#